data_AF-A0A564N371-F1
#
_entry.id   AF-A0A564N371-F1
#
_cell.length_a   1.000
_cell.length_b   1.000
_cell.length_c   1.000
_cell.angle_alpha   90.00
_cell.angle_beta   90.00
_cell.angle_gamma   90.00
#
_symmetry.space_group_name_H-M   'P 1'
#
loop_
_entity.id
_entity.type
_entity.pdbx_description
1 polymer ?
#
loop_
_entity_poly.entity_id
_entity_poly.type
_entity_poly.pdbx_seq_one_letter_code
_entity_poly.pdbx_strand_id
1 'polypeptide(L)'
;MAKGKEKVKGAAPKSEAERQSVRRDKLEEEFGKSFTLHMSGANRKRLDLVTEKITGVYRPGTREWSLVIAELINQYYIDYVMPSSGETSEYIHKKYGEIWGMQFVDEMRDKDIVAIMNKRGDKVPTKNEDGSVSLEKRKWNVDDVTLYRSAEKVGSLIKKATNSSDE
;
A
#
# COMPACT_ATOMS: atom_id res chain seq x y z
N MET A 1 -19.02 -51.70 30.17
CA MET A 1 -17.82 -50.96 29.73
C MET A 1 -17.57 -51.27 28.26
N ALA A 2 -17.62 -50.29 27.37
CA ALA A 2 -16.89 -50.24 26.09
C ALA A 2 -17.17 -48.86 25.46
N LYS A 3 -16.31 -47.87 25.76
CA LYS A 3 -16.32 -46.58 25.05
C LYS A 3 -15.63 -46.81 23.70
N GLY A 4 -16.40 -46.74 22.61
CA GLY A 4 -15.85 -46.60 21.27
C GLY A 4 -15.09 -45.28 21.16
N LYS A 5 -13.77 -45.36 20.98
CA LYS A 5 -12.96 -44.19 20.61
C LYS A 5 -13.07 -44.00 19.10
N GLU A 6 -13.93 -43.07 18.70
CA GLU A 6 -13.86 -42.44 17.38
C GLU A 6 -12.50 -41.78 17.23
N LYS A 7 -11.63 -42.34 16.39
CA LYS A 7 -10.45 -41.64 15.89
C LYS A 7 -10.91 -40.68 14.80
N VAL A 8 -11.08 -39.41 15.16
CA VAL A 8 -11.13 -38.32 14.18
C VAL A 8 -9.81 -38.35 13.41
N LYS A 9 -9.86 -38.80 12.15
CA LYS A 9 -8.71 -38.78 11.23
C LYS A 9 -8.34 -37.31 10.98
N GLY A 10 -7.28 -36.85 11.63
CA GLY A 10 -6.60 -35.63 11.23
C GLY A 10 -6.17 -35.76 9.77
N ALA A 11 -6.53 -34.77 8.95
CA ALA A 11 -6.17 -34.70 7.54
C ALA A 11 -4.65 -34.90 7.36
N ALA A 12 -4.26 -35.72 6.39
CA ALA A 12 -2.85 -35.92 6.05
C ALA A 12 -2.18 -34.58 5.67
N PRO A 13 -0.88 -34.40 5.95
CA PRO A 13 -0.18 -33.19 5.53
C PRO A 13 -0.21 -33.08 4.00
N LYS A 14 -0.69 -31.94 3.48
CA LYS A 14 -0.71 -31.61 2.03
C LYS A 14 0.67 -31.83 1.42
N SER A 15 0.74 -32.36 0.19
CA SER A 15 2.03 -32.54 -0.51
C SER A 15 2.72 -31.18 -0.71
N GLU A 16 4.06 -31.16 -0.84
CA GLU A 16 4.78 -29.89 -1.09
C GLU A 16 4.32 -29.21 -2.39
N ALA A 17 3.99 -29.99 -3.41
CA ALA A 17 3.43 -29.49 -4.67
C ALA A 17 2.09 -28.77 -4.45
N GLU A 18 1.18 -29.34 -3.66
CA GLU A 18 -0.08 -28.69 -3.29
C GLU A 18 0.14 -27.41 -2.49
N ARG A 19 1.09 -27.42 -1.55
CA ARG A 19 1.44 -26.21 -0.78
C ARG A 19 1.97 -25.10 -1.67
N GLN A 20 2.81 -25.44 -2.64
CA GLN A 20 3.33 -24.47 -3.62
C GLN A 20 2.24 -23.96 -4.54
N SER A 21 1.30 -24.81 -4.99
CA SER A 21 0.17 -24.36 -5.79
C SER A 21 -0.69 -23.36 -5.03
N VAL A 22 -1.12 -23.68 -3.81
CA VAL A 22 -1.94 -22.78 -2.99
C VAL A 22 -1.22 -21.45 -2.73
N ARG A 23 0.11 -21.44 -2.58
CA ARG A 23 0.88 -20.20 -2.44
C ARG A 23 0.88 -19.37 -3.72
N ARG A 24 1.03 -20.00 -4.89
CA ARG A 24 0.97 -19.30 -6.18
C ARG A 24 -0.43 -18.73 -6.43
N ASP A 25 -1.47 -19.52 -6.18
CA ASP A 25 -2.86 -19.10 -6.38
C ASP A 25 -3.18 -17.86 -5.51
N LYS A 26 -2.71 -17.85 -4.25
CA LYS A 26 -2.84 -16.67 -3.37
C LYS A 26 -2.09 -15.45 -3.87
N LEU A 27 -0.87 -15.62 -4.39
CA LEU A 27 -0.11 -14.51 -4.95
C LEU A 27 -0.76 -13.97 -6.22
N GLU A 28 -1.35 -14.84 -7.04
CA GLU A 28 -2.07 -14.42 -8.24
C GLU A 28 -3.37 -13.70 -7.90
N GLU A 29 -4.09 -14.14 -6.88
CA GLU A 29 -5.27 -13.43 -6.37
C GLU A 29 -4.91 -12.04 -5.82
N GLU A 30 -3.77 -11.91 -5.14
CA GLU A 30 -3.33 -10.65 -4.51
C GLU A 30 -2.68 -9.67 -5.49
N PHE A 31 -1.84 -10.16 -6.42
CA PHE A 31 -0.99 -9.32 -7.29
C PHE A 31 -1.24 -9.51 -8.79
N GLY A 32 -2.14 -10.41 -9.17
CA GLY A 32 -2.37 -10.78 -10.56
C GLY A 32 -1.34 -11.76 -11.12
N LYS A 33 -1.39 -11.96 -12.45
CA LYS A 33 -0.58 -12.96 -13.15
C LYS A 33 0.92 -12.71 -12.96
N SER A 34 1.66 -13.77 -12.69
CA SER A 34 3.12 -13.70 -12.54
C SER A 34 3.81 -13.31 -13.86
N PHE A 35 4.81 -12.44 -13.77
CA PHE A 35 5.77 -12.19 -14.84
C PHE A 35 7.21 -12.33 -14.30
N THR A 36 8.16 -12.57 -15.20
CA THR A 36 9.57 -12.71 -14.83
C THR A 36 10.27 -11.36 -14.91
N LEU A 37 10.93 -10.95 -13.82
CA LEU A 37 11.75 -9.74 -13.77
C LEU A 37 13.23 -10.13 -13.73
N HIS A 38 13.98 -9.74 -14.76
CA HIS A 38 15.44 -9.93 -14.81
C HIS A 38 16.13 -8.71 -14.17
N MET A 39 17.01 -8.94 -13.20
CA MET A 39 17.76 -7.88 -12.54
C MET A 39 19.17 -8.35 -12.17
N SER A 40 20.11 -7.39 -12.09
CA SER A 40 21.46 -7.67 -11.61
C SER A 40 21.46 -8.07 -10.13
N GLY A 41 22.49 -8.81 -9.70
CA GLY A 41 22.65 -9.17 -8.29
C GLY A 41 22.74 -7.96 -7.35
N ALA A 42 23.30 -6.84 -7.83
CA ALA A 42 23.37 -5.60 -7.07
C ALA A 42 21.98 -4.96 -6.88
N ASN A 43 21.14 -4.93 -7.93
CA ASN A 43 19.79 -4.38 -7.83
C ASN A 43 18.88 -5.27 -6.99
N ARG A 44 19.06 -6.59 -7.04
CA ARG A 44 18.35 -7.51 -6.14
C ARG A 44 18.67 -7.22 -4.67
N LYS A 45 19.94 -7.02 -4.33
CA LYS A 45 20.34 -6.66 -2.95
C LYS A 45 19.74 -5.31 -2.51
N ARG A 46 19.67 -4.33 -3.42
CA ARG A 46 19.00 -3.05 -3.13
C ARG A 46 17.50 -3.24 -2.90
N LEU A 47 16.85 -4.07 -3.71
CA LEU A 47 15.45 -4.43 -3.50
C LEU A 47 15.25 -5.08 -2.13
N ASP A 48 16.11 -6.04 -1.73
CA ASP A 48 16.02 -6.67 -0.41
C ASP A 48 16.06 -5.64 0.73
N LEU A 49 16.99 -4.67 0.67
CA LEU A 49 17.12 -3.61 1.67
C LEU A 49 15.90 -2.68 1.71
N VAL A 50 15.41 -2.26 0.54
CA VAL A 50 14.21 -1.41 0.45
C VAL A 50 12.99 -2.17 0.97
N THR A 51 12.87 -3.46 0.62
CA THR A 51 11.75 -4.28 1.07
C THR A 51 11.77 -4.52 2.56
N GLU A 52 12.92 -4.82 3.14
CA GLU A 52 13.09 -4.94 4.59
C GLU A 52 12.70 -3.63 5.28
N LYS A 53 13.13 -2.48 4.75
CA LYS A 53 12.79 -1.17 5.31
C LYS A 53 11.27 -0.88 5.28
N ILE A 54 10.59 -1.17 4.17
CA ILE A 54 9.16 -0.86 4.02
C ILE A 54 8.27 -1.85 4.78
N THR A 55 8.65 -3.14 4.79
CA THR A 55 7.79 -4.21 5.35
C THR A 55 8.18 -4.64 6.76
N GLY A 56 9.39 -4.31 7.22
CA GLY A 56 9.98 -4.83 8.45
C GLY A 56 10.39 -6.31 8.39
N VAL A 57 10.29 -6.96 7.22
CA VAL A 57 10.58 -8.39 7.07
C VAL A 57 12.04 -8.61 6.70
N TYR A 58 12.79 -9.21 7.63
CA TYR A 58 14.15 -9.69 7.37
C TYR A 58 14.12 -10.91 6.43
N ARG A 59 14.91 -10.86 5.36
CA ARG A 59 14.91 -11.83 4.23
C ARG A 59 13.55 -11.90 3.53
N PRO A 60 13.18 -10.84 2.80
CA PRO A 60 11.90 -10.77 2.10
C PRO A 60 11.73 -11.92 1.10
N GLY A 61 10.49 -12.41 0.98
CA GLY A 61 10.10 -13.40 0.00
C GLY A 61 9.44 -12.77 -1.22
N THR A 62 8.91 -13.63 -2.09
CA THR A 62 8.19 -13.20 -3.31
C THR A 62 7.04 -12.24 -2.99
N ARG A 63 6.31 -12.47 -1.91
CA ARG A 63 5.17 -11.62 -1.53
C ARG A 63 5.63 -10.20 -1.20
N GLU A 64 6.63 -10.06 -0.34
CA GLU A 64 7.15 -8.76 0.09
C GLU A 64 7.81 -8.02 -1.06
N TRP A 65 8.54 -8.72 -1.94
CA TRP A 65 9.07 -8.14 -3.17
C TRP A 65 7.95 -7.65 -4.10
N SER A 66 6.90 -8.45 -4.33
CA SER A 66 5.78 -8.04 -5.18
C SER A 66 5.09 -6.78 -4.64
N LEU A 67 4.84 -6.73 -3.34
CA LEU A 67 4.24 -5.57 -2.68
C LEU A 67 5.10 -4.31 -2.88
N VAL A 68 6.40 -4.42 -2.65
CA VAL A 68 7.31 -3.27 -2.72
C VAL A 68 7.58 -2.84 -4.16
N ILE A 69 7.68 -3.77 -5.10
CA ILE A 69 7.78 -3.43 -6.52
C ILE A 69 6.53 -2.69 -6.98
N ALA A 70 5.34 -3.16 -6.61
CA ALA A 70 4.08 -2.48 -6.94
C ALA A 70 4.04 -1.06 -6.35
N GLU A 71 4.43 -0.91 -5.09
CA GLU A 71 4.49 0.39 -4.42
C GLU A 71 5.49 1.35 -5.11
N LEU A 72 6.69 0.88 -5.47
CA LEU A 72 7.69 1.68 -6.20
C LEU A 72 7.20 2.11 -7.59
N ILE A 73 6.51 1.22 -8.32
CA ILE A 73 5.91 1.55 -9.62
C ILE A 73 4.83 2.63 -9.44
N ASN A 74 3.95 2.45 -8.45
CA ASN A 74 2.86 3.39 -8.19
C ASN A 74 3.40 4.76 -7.72
N GLN A 75 4.45 4.79 -6.90
CA GLN A 75 5.17 6.01 -6.52
C GLN A 75 5.67 6.75 -7.75
N TYR A 76 6.43 6.06 -8.60
CA TYR A 76 6.96 6.66 -9.82
C TYR A 76 5.84 7.15 -10.75
N TYR A 77 4.75 6.39 -10.86
CA TYR A 77 3.60 6.79 -11.65
C TYR A 77 2.94 8.07 -11.11
N ILE A 78 2.73 8.19 -9.80
CA ILE A 78 2.15 9.39 -9.18
C ILE A 78 3.05 10.61 -9.38
N ASP A 79 4.36 10.45 -9.11
CA ASP A 79 5.29 11.57 -9.10
C ASP A 79 5.60 12.13 -10.49
N TYR A 80 5.61 11.28 -11.53
CA TYR A 80 6.17 11.64 -12.84
C TYR A 80 5.27 11.40 -14.05
N VAL A 81 4.18 10.64 -13.91
CA VAL A 81 3.35 10.23 -15.06
C VAL A 81 1.89 10.66 -14.92
N MET A 82 1.35 10.60 -13.71
CA MET A 82 -0.04 10.95 -13.43
C MET A 82 -0.22 12.48 -13.53
N PRO A 83 -1.15 12.96 -14.36
CA PRO A 83 -1.50 14.38 -14.34
C PRO A 83 -2.17 14.72 -13.01
N SER A 84 -1.76 15.84 -12.42
CA SER A 84 -2.34 16.40 -11.19
C SER A 84 -2.80 17.83 -11.43
N SER A 85 -3.76 18.02 -12.34
CA SER A 85 -4.34 19.34 -12.58
C SER A 85 -5.46 19.66 -11.59
N GLY A 86 -5.48 20.89 -11.10
CA GLY A 86 -6.51 21.41 -10.19
C GLY A 86 -6.07 21.42 -8.72
N GLU A 87 -6.55 22.44 -7.97
CA GLU A 87 -6.11 22.74 -6.60
C GLU A 87 -6.18 21.50 -5.67
N THR A 88 -7.28 20.74 -5.74
CA THR A 88 -7.48 19.56 -4.90
C THR A 88 -6.51 18.44 -5.25
N SER A 89 -6.26 18.22 -6.54
CA SER A 89 -5.35 17.17 -7.03
C SER A 89 -3.90 17.47 -6.65
N GLU A 90 -3.45 18.71 -6.89
CA GLU A 90 -2.12 19.20 -6.50
C GLU A 90 -1.90 19.14 -4.99
N TYR A 91 -2.94 19.48 -4.21
CA TYR A 91 -2.88 19.39 -2.74
C TYR A 91 -2.64 17.95 -2.28
N ILE A 92 -3.39 16.98 -2.82
CA ILE A 92 -3.25 15.57 -2.46
C ILE A 92 -1.87 15.04 -2.86
N HIS A 93 -1.42 15.36 -4.07
CA HIS A 93 -0.08 14.99 -4.54
C HIS A 93 1.03 15.52 -3.61
N LYS A 94 0.95 16.80 -3.23
CA LYS A 94 1.89 17.39 -2.28
C LYS A 94 1.84 16.72 -0.91
N LYS A 95 0.64 16.44 -0.39
CA LYS A 95 0.48 15.76 0.91
C LYS A 95 0.97 14.32 0.89
N TYR A 96 0.90 13.66 -0.25
CA TYR A 96 1.47 12.34 -0.41
C TYR A 96 2.98 12.31 -0.19
N GLY A 97 3.74 13.13 -0.92
CA GLY A 97 5.20 13.19 -0.73
C GLY A 97 5.57 13.59 0.71
N GLU A 98 4.82 14.50 1.31
CA GLU A 98 5.03 14.93 2.70
C GLU A 98 4.79 13.80 3.72
N ILE A 99 3.60 13.18 3.70
CA ILE A 99 3.23 12.13 4.65
C ILE A 99 4.11 10.89 4.44
N TRP A 100 4.39 10.54 3.19
CA TRP A 100 5.27 9.43 2.86
C TRP A 100 6.68 9.62 3.43
N GLY A 101 7.24 10.83 3.27
CA GLY A 101 8.52 11.20 3.87
C GLY A 101 8.51 11.03 5.39
N MET A 102 7.47 11.54 6.07
CA MET A 102 7.33 11.37 7.52
C MET A 102 7.23 9.89 7.94
N GLN A 103 6.53 9.05 7.16
CA GLN A 103 6.30 7.64 7.48
C GLN A 103 7.55 6.77 7.27
N PHE A 104 8.26 6.95 6.15
CA PHE A 104 9.29 6.00 5.72
C PHE A 104 10.71 6.57 5.74
N VAL A 105 10.88 7.90 5.73
CA VAL A 105 12.19 8.53 5.89
C VAL A 105 12.44 8.88 7.34
N ASP A 106 11.50 9.57 7.97
CA ASP A 106 11.61 10.02 9.37
C ASP A 106 11.11 8.97 10.39
N GLU A 107 10.52 7.87 9.90
CA GLU A 107 10.01 6.75 10.71
C GLU A 107 9.01 7.20 11.80
N MET A 108 8.22 8.24 11.51
CA MET A 108 7.21 8.76 12.43
C MET A 108 6.02 7.81 12.55
N ARG A 109 5.47 7.70 13.76
CA ARG A 109 4.22 6.98 13.98
C ARG A 109 3.06 7.81 13.44
N ASP A 110 2.03 7.15 12.93
CA ASP A 110 0.88 7.84 12.33
C ASP A 110 0.21 8.84 13.30
N LYS A 111 0.18 8.56 14.61
CA LYS A 111 -0.35 9.48 15.62
C LYS A 111 0.44 10.79 15.72
N ASP A 112 1.75 10.73 15.53
CA ASP A 112 2.63 11.91 15.59
C ASP A 112 2.43 12.76 14.32
N ILE A 113 2.28 12.12 13.15
CA ILE A 113 1.93 12.78 11.89
C ILE A 113 0.57 13.46 12.00
N VAL A 114 -0.45 12.78 12.54
CA VAL A 114 -1.79 13.34 12.80
C VAL A 114 -1.70 14.60 13.67
N ALA A 115 -0.88 14.58 14.72
CA ALA A 115 -0.69 15.74 15.59
C ALA A 115 -0.07 16.93 14.83
N ILE A 116 0.91 16.67 13.97
CA ILE A 116 1.55 17.70 13.12
C ILE A 116 0.53 18.32 12.15
N MET A 117 -0.22 17.49 11.41
CA MET A 117 -1.22 17.95 10.44
C MET A 117 -2.32 18.78 11.10
N ASN A 118 -2.83 18.30 12.25
CA ASN A 118 -3.84 19.02 13.03
C ASN A 118 -3.31 20.34 13.61
N LYS A 119 -2.06 20.38 14.07
CA LYS A 119 -1.42 21.61 14.58
C LYS A 119 -1.29 22.68 13.49
N ARG A 120 -1.07 22.27 12.24
CA ARG A 120 -0.96 23.17 11.09
C ARG A 120 -2.31 23.61 10.54
N GLY A 121 -3.39 22.91 10.89
CA GLY A 121 -4.72 23.16 10.32
C GLY A 121 -4.82 22.71 8.86
N ASP A 122 -4.06 21.70 8.47
CA ASP A 122 -4.10 21.14 7.11
C ASP A 122 -5.49 20.57 6.81
N LYS A 123 -6.03 20.87 5.62
CA LYS A 123 -7.31 20.32 5.16
C LYS A 123 -7.19 18.81 4.94
N VAL A 124 -8.28 18.08 5.11
CA VAL A 124 -8.32 16.63 4.84
C VAL A 124 -9.01 16.36 3.51
N PRO A 125 -8.39 15.60 2.60
CA PRO A 125 -9.08 15.11 1.41
C PRO A 125 -10.18 14.10 1.78
N THR A 126 -11.41 14.38 1.41
CA THR A 126 -12.57 13.54 1.71
C THR A 126 -13.28 13.17 0.41
N LYS A 127 -13.65 11.89 0.27
CA LYS A 127 -14.47 11.41 -0.84
C LYS A 127 -15.93 11.66 -0.52
N ASN A 128 -16.62 12.38 -1.41
CA ASN A 128 -18.03 12.69 -1.31
C ASN A 128 -18.90 11.51 -1.82
N GLU A 129 -20.21 11.56 -1.54
CA GLU A 129 -21.17 10.52 -1.96
C GLU A 129 -21.28 10.39 -3.48
N ASP A 130 -21.17 11.51 -4.19
CA ASP A 130 -21.16 11.57 -5.66
C ASP A 130 -19.86 11.03 -6.29
N GLY A 131 -18.87 10.67 -5.48
CA GLY A 131 -17.58 10.15 -5.92
C GLY A 131 -16.51 11.20 -6.15
N SER A 132 -16.84 12.49 -6.07
CA SER A 132 -15.89 13.60 -6.11
C SER A 132 -15.02 13.65 -4.85
N VAL A 133 -13.95 14.45 -4.91
CA VAL A 133 -13.03 14.65 -3.78
C VAL A 133 -13.01 16.12 -3.40
N SER A 134 -13.23 16.42 -2.12
CA SER A 134 -13.20 17.77 -1.56
C SER A 134 -12.13 17.90 -0.48
N LEU A 135 -11.77 19.14 -0.14
CA LEU A 135 -10.83 19.45 0.94
C LEU A 135 -11.58 20.02 2.15
N GLU A 136 -11.73 19.22 3.19
CA GLU A 136 -12.50 19.57 4.38
C GLU A 136 -11.65 20.18 5.49
N LYS A 137 -12.21 21.18 6.18
CA LYS A 137 -11.65 21.73 7.42
C LYS A 137 -12.10 20.90 8.62
N ARG A 138 -11.57 19.68 8.74
CA ARG A 138 -11.76 18.80 9.90
C ARG A 138 -10.42 18.34 10.46
N LYS A 139 -10.45 17.67 11.62
CA LYS A 139 -9.24 17.05 12.18
C LYS A 139 -8.84 15.83 11.36
N TRP A 140 -7.54 15.70 11.14
CA TRP A 140 -6.90 14.47 10.70
C TRP A 140 -7.05 13.39 11.76
N ASN A 141 -7.23 12.16 11.30
CA ASN A 141 -7.20 10.95 12.10
C ASN A 141 -6.17 9.94 11.53
N VAL A 142 -5.99 8.81 12.22
CA VAL A 142 -5.00 7.79 11.83
C VAL A 142 -5.34 7.14 10.50
N ASP A 143 -6.63 6.95 10.20
CA ASP A 143 -7.06 6.33 8.94
C ASP A 143 -6.75 7.24 7.75
N ASP A 144 -6.90 8.55 7.92
CA ASP A 144 -6.50 9.55 6.92
C ASP A 144 -5.01 9.43 6.58
N VAL A 145 -4.15 9.31 7.58
CA VAL A 145 -2.68 9.14 7.39
C VAL A 145 -2.33 7.75 6.85
N THR A 146 -3.05 6.72 7.28
CA THR A 146 -2.83 5.34 6.84
C THR A 146 -3.12 5.16 5.35
N LEU A 147 -4.09 5.91 4.80
CA LEU A 147 -4.38 5.92 3.37
C LEU A 147 -3.14 6.28 2.54
N TYR A 148 -2.31 7.20 3.01
CA TYR A 148 -1.09 7.66 2.32
C TYR A 148 0.06 6.66 2.33
N ARG A 149 -0.05 5.53 3.06
CA ARG A 149 0.92 4.42 2.97
C ARG A 149 0.82 3.62 1.68
N SER A 150 -0.25 3.81 0.91
CA SER A 150 -0.52 3.08 -0.32
C SER A 150 -0.58 4.07 -1.47
N ALA A 151 0.46 4.05 -2.30
CA ALA A 151 0.50 4.84 -3.52
C ALA A 151 -0.74 4.59 -4.38
N GLU A 152 -1.17 3.33 -4.52
CA GLU A 152 -2.38 2.99 -5.30
C GLU A 152 -3.63 3.75 -4.83
N LYS A 153 -3.88 3.78 -3.50
CA LYS A 153 -5.04 4.48 -2.93
C LYS A 153 -4.94 5.98 -3.15
N VAL A 154 -3.75 6.55 -2.99
CA VAL A 154 -3.49 7.97 -3.25
C VAL A 154 -3.68 8.30 -4.73
N GLY A 155 -3.14 7.49 -5.63
CA GLY A 155 -3.31 7.67 -7.07
C GLY A 155 -4.77 7.62 -7.51
N SER A 156 -5.57 6.72 -6.90
CA SER A 156 -7.03 6.71 -7.12
C SER A 156 -7.70 8.01 -6.66
N LEU A 157 -7.22 8.59 -5.56
CA LEU A 157 -7.74 9.82 -5.00
C LEU A 157 -7.38 11.04 -5.86
N ILE A 158 -6.12 11.14 -6.32
CA ILE A 158 -5.63 12.18 -7.24
C ILE A 158 -6.41 12.12 -8.57
N LYS A 159 -6.59 10.93 -9.14
CA LYS A 159 -7.35 10.75 -10.38
C LYS A 159 -8.79 11.24 -10.27
N LYS A 160 -9.47 10.95 -9.16
CA LYS A 160 -10.83 11.44 -8.92
C LYS A 160 -10.86 12.96 -8.76
N ALA A 161 -9.93 13.51 -7.99
CA ALA A 161 -9.82 14.96 -7.81
C ALA A 161 -9.56 15.70 -9.14
N THR A 162 -8.79 15.10 -10.03
CA THR A 162 -8.48 15.65 -11.37
C THR A 162 -9.70 15.60 -12.29
N ASN A 163 -10.42 14.48 -12.32
CA ASN A 163 -11.62 14.37 -13.16
C ASN A 163 -12.77 15.25 -12.66
N SER A 164 -12.83 15.55 -11.35
CA SER A 164 -13.82 16.46 -10.78
C SER A 164 -13.52 17.94 -11.03
N SER A 165 -12.33 18.31 -11.51
CA SER A 165 -12.02 19.70 -11.88
C SER A 165 -12.32 20.04 -13.34
N ASP A 166 -12.71 19.04 -14.14
CA ASP A 166 -13.05 19.19 -15.57
C ASP A 166 -14.58 19.33 -15.81
N GLU A 167 -15.39 19.41 -14.75
CA GLU A 167 -16.84 19.71 -14.77
C GLU A 167 -17.13 21.11 -14.20
#